data_AF-A0A2M9H674-F1
#
_entry.id   AF-A0A2M9H674-F1
#
_cell.length_a   1.000
_cell.length_b   1.000
_cell.length_c   1.000
_cell.angle_alpha   90.00
_cell.angle_beta   90.00
_cell.angle_gamma   90.00
#
_symmetry.space_group_name_H-M   'P 1'
#
loop_
_entity.id
_entity.type
_entity.pdbx_description
1 polymer ?
#
loop_
_entity_poly.entity_id
_entity_poly.type
_entity_poly.pdbx_seq_one_letter_code
_entity_poly.pdbx_strand_id
1 'polypeptide(L)'
;MSDKPIIIEPDIDESRENLPDVTLSLKGLDTTVRLPNLNSADLPIELVNVVLIIKSKVALSEEDTFHATAVFLAYLEQMQPDLWNKLRRAGNPLGWISAIMRGWAEGSGLDPKQLSSSSSTRTTTAH
;
A
#
# COMPACT_ATOMS: atom_id res chain seq x y z
N MET A 1 17.55 0.02 -43.00
CA MET A 1 17.21 0.57 -41.67
C MET A 1 17.41 -0.57 -40.69
N SER A 2 18.35 -0.47 -39.76
CA SER A 2 18.55 -1.51 -38.73
C SER A 2 17.57 -1.25 -37.60
N ASP A 3 16.61 -2.16 -37.41
CA ASP A 3 15.80 -2.21 -36.20
C ASP A 3 16.69 -2.60 -35.01
N LYS A 4 17.16 -1.59 -34.28
CA LYS A 4 17.90 -1.80 -33.04
C LYS A 4 16.88 -2.01 -31.93
N PRO A 5 16.95 -3.12 -31.17
CA PRO A 5 15.98 -3.40 -30.12
C PRO A 5 16.07 -2.35 -29.02
N ILE A 6 14.91 -1.89 -28.53
CA ILE A 6 14.82 -1.06 -27.33
C ILE A 6 15.04 -2.00 -26.14
N ILE A 7 16.16 -1.81 -25.45
CA ILE A 7 16.48 -2.54 -24.22
C ILE A 7 15.80 -1.80 -23.07
N ILE A 8 14.93 -2.49 -22.34
CA ILE A 8 14.25 -1.99 -21.14
C ILE A 8 14.84 -2.77 -19.97
N GLU A 9 15.53 -2.08 -19.07
CA GLU A 9 16.00 -2.63 -17.81
C GLU A 9 15.17 -2.01 -16.67
N PRO A 10 14.66 -2.82 -15.72
CA PRO A 10 14.02 -2.27 -14.54
C PRO A 10 15.07 -1.55 -13.69
N ASP A 11 14.71 -0.37 -13.19
CA ASP A 11 15.51 0.35 -12.20
C ASP A 11 15.38 -0.36 -10.84
N ILE A 12 16.12 -1.46 -10.70
CA ILE A 12 16.21 -2.24 -9.47
C ILE A 12 17.39 -1.70 -8.68
N ASP A 13 17.09 -0.80 -7.74
CA ASP A 13 18.07 -0.42 -6.74
C ASP A 13 18.22 -1.57 -5.73
N GLU A 14 19.14 -2.50 -6.03
CA GLU A 14 19.51 -3.63 -5.15
C GLU A 14 20.09 -3.16 -3.80
N SER A 15 20.42 -1.87 -3.66
CA SER A 15 20.90 -1.26 -2.43
C SER A 15 19.81 -0.60 -1.60
N ARG A 16 18.53 -0.64 -2.03
CA ARG A 16 17.40 -0.23 -1.19
C ARG A 16 17.39 -1.03 0.10
N GLU A 17 17.87 -0.41 1.17
CA GLU A 17 17.71 -0.95 2.52
C GLU A 17 16.24 -1.27 2.76
N ASN A 18 15.95 -2.49 3.18
CA ASN A 18 14.60 -2.88 3.59
C ASN A 18 14.13 -1.90 4.66
N LEU A 19 13.14 -1.07 4.31
CA LEU A 19 12.59 -0.11 5.23
C LEU A 19 11.93 -0.86 6.40
N PRO A 20 12.06 -0.35 7.63
CA PRO A 20 11.53 -1.03 8.79
C PRO A 20 10.01 -1.14 8.72
N ASP A 21 9.49 -2.25 9.25
CA ASP A 21 8.06 -2.48 9.40
C ASP A 21 7.36 -1.34 10.16
N VAL A 22 6.13 -1.07 9.76
CA VAL A 22 5.26 -0.11 10.41
C VAL A 22 4.62 -0.73 11.64
N THR A 23 4.80 -0.09 12.79
CA THR A 23 4.17 -0.51 14.05
C THR A 23 2.95 0.36 14.35
N LEU A 24 1.77 -0.25 14.45
CA LEU A 24 0.52 0.45 14.78
C LEU A 24 0.00 -0.01 16.15
N SER A 25 -0.27 0.96 17.03
CA SER A 25 -0.86 0.71 18.34
C SER A 25 -2.38 0.93 18.28
N LEU A 26 -3.15 -0.16 18.42
CA LEU A 26 -4.62 -0.15 18.39
C LEU A 26 -5.14 0.01 19.82
N LYS A 27 -5.19 1.26 20.30
CA LYS A 27 -5.53 1.60 21.71
C LYS A 27 -6.88 1.08 22.21
N GLY A 28 -7.84 0.84 21.32
CA GLY A 28 -9.15 0.27 21.67
C GLY A 28 -9.17 -1.25 21.79
N LEU A 29 -8.07 -1.93 21.44
CA LEU A 29 -7.93 -3.40 21.45
C LEU A 29 -6.72 -3.86 22.26
N ASP A 30 -6.03 -2.92 22.93
CA ASP A 30 -4.79 -3.15 23.68
C ASP A 30 -3.78 -4.03 22.92
N THR A 31 -3.68 -3.81 21.60
CA THR A 31 -2.84 -4.64 20.73
C THR A 31 -1.97 -3.78 19.84
N THR A 32 -0.77 -4.29 19.55
CA THR A 32 0.17 -3.69 18.63
C THR A 32 0.34 -4.63 17.45
N VAL A 33 0.22 -4.09 16.24
CA VAL A 33 0.45 -4.82 14.99
C VAL A 33 1.71 -4.28 14.33
N ARG A 34 2.53 -5.19 13.80
CA ARG A 34 3.62 -4.86 12.89
C ARG A 34 3.22 -5.26 11.48
N LEU A 35 3.22 -4.31 10.56
CA LEU A 35 2.91 -4.52 9.15
C LEU A 35 4.15 -4.21 8.31
N PRO A 36 4.41 -4.97 7.24
CA PRO A 36 5.58 -4.75 6.40
C PRO A 36 5.52 -3.37 5.73
N ASN A 37 6.68 -2.75 5.49
CA ASN A 37 6.71 -1.44 4.85
C ASN A 37 6.29 -1.53 3.38
N LEU A 38 5.28 -0.76 2.97
CA LEU A 38 4.70 -0.81 1.63
C LEU A 38 5.70 -0.43 0.51
N ASN A 39 6.78 0.29 0.84
CA ASN A 39 7.81 0.70 -0.12
C ASN A 39 8.92 -0.34 -0.36
N SER A 40 8.99 -1.39 0.47
CA SER A 40 10.07 -2.39 0.40
C SER A 40 9.59 -3.84 0.47
N ALA A 41 8.31 -4.08 0.76
CA ALA A 41 7.79 -5.42 0.91
C ALA A 41 7.23 -5.99 -0.39
N ASP A 42 7.42 -7.29 -0.59
CA ASP A 42 6.79 -8.06 -1.66
C ASP A 42 5.32 -8.34 -1.32
N LEU A 43 4.48 -7.33 -1.53
CA LEU A 43 3.05 -7.37 -1.26
C LEU A 43 2.26 -7.40 -2.57
N PRO A 44 1.04 -7.96 -2.57
CA PRO A 44 0.16 -7.89 -3.73
C PRO A 44 -0.01 -6.44 -4.20
N ILE A 45 0.25 -6.19 -5.49
CA ILE A 45 0.22 -4.84 -6.07
C ILE A 45 -1.13 -4.13 -5.84
N GLU A 46 -2.22 -4.90 -5.84
CA GLU A 46 -3.58 -4.40 -5.58
C GLU A 46 -3.73 -3.85 -4.16
N LEU A 47 -3.11 -4.49 -3.17
CA LEU A 47 -3.08 -4.02 -1.78
C LEU A 47 -2.33 -2.69 -1.67
N VAL A 48 -1.17 -2.60 -2.32
CA VAL A 48 -0.36 -1.37 -2.34
C VAL A 48 -1.15 -0.23 -2.98
N ASN A 49 -1.81 -0.48 -4.12
CA ASN A 49 -2.65 0.49 -4.81
C ASN A 49 -3.81 0.99 -3.95
N VAL A 50 -4.53 0.09 -3.27
CA VAL A 50 -5.63 0.45 -2.39
C VAL A 50 -5.16 1.36 -1.26
N VAL A 51 -4.08 1.00 -0.58
CA VAL A 51 -3.56 1.79 0.55
C VAL A 51 -3.10 3.18 0.09
N LEU A 52 -2.55 3.27 -1.13
CA LEU A 52 -2.19 4.54 -1.76
C LEU A 52 -3.40 5.40 -2.11
N ILE A 53 -4.46 4.82 -2.67
CA ILE A 53 -5.70 5.53 -2.99
C ILE A 53 -6.29 6.15 -1.71
N ILE A 54 -6.35 5.37 -0.62
CA ILE A 54 -6.80 5.83 0.70
C ILE A 54 -5.98 7.02 1.20
N LYS A 55 -4.66 7.00 0.98
CA LYS A 55 -3.78 8.12 1.36
C LYS A 55 -3.99 9.36 0.49
N SER A 56 -4.20 9.16 -0.81
CA SER A 56 -4.29 10.25 -1.79
C SER A 56 -5.59 11.03 -1.72
N LYS A 57 -6.67 10.41 -1.22
CA LYS A 57 -8.02 11.00 -1.21
C LYS A 57 -8.43 11.39 0.21
N VAL A 58 -8.97 12.60 0.35
CA VAL A 58 -9.57 13.07 1.61
C VAL A 58 -10.82 12.25 1.95
N ALA A 59 -11.63 11.93 0.93
CA ALA A 59 -12.80 11.07 1.02
C ALA A 59 -12.83 10.10 -0.17
N LEU A 60 -13.15 8.84 0.10
CA LEU A 60 -13.31 7.79 -0.91
C LEU A 60 -14.76 7.74 -1.40
N SER A 61 -14.96 7.30 -2.64
CA SER A 61 -16.29 6.90 -3.09
C SER A 61 -16.73 5.62 -2.36
N GLU A 62 -18.02 5.30 -2.39
CA GLU A 62 -18.52 4.04 -1.81
C GLU A 62 -17.92 2.82 -2.51
N GLU A 63 -17.76 2.88 -3.83
CA GLU A 63 -17.13 1.83 -4.64
C GLU A 63 -15.66 1.62 -4.25
N ASP A 64 -14.88 2.70 -4.17
CA ASP A 64 -13.47 2.65 -3.74
C ASP A 64 -13.38 2.09 -2.32
N THR A 65 -14.31 2.47 -1.44
CA THR A 65 -14.36 1.99 -0.05
C THR A 65 -14.64 0.50 0.01
N PHE A 66 -15.58 0.01 -0.78
CA PHE A 66 -15.93 -1.41 -0.85
C PHE A 66 -14.76 -2.23 -1.41
N HIS A 67 -14.19 -1.78 -2.53
CA HIS A 67 -13.04 -2.43 -3.16
C HIS A 67 -11.84 -2.48 -2.21
N ALA A 68 -11.49 -1.33 -1.61
CA ALA A 68 -10.40 -1.23 -0.65
C ALA A 68 -10.57 -2.18 0.53
N THR A 69 -11.79 -2.22 1.07
CA THR A 69 -12.15 -3.09 2.19
C THR A 69 -12.01 -4.57 1.80
N ALA A 70 -12.50 -4.96 0.62
CA ALA A 70 -12.42 -6.33 0.14
C ALA A 70 -10.97 -6.82 -0.03
N VAL A 71 -10.13 -6.00 -0.67
CA VAL A 71 -8.70 -6.29 -0.88
C VAL A 71 -7.97 -6.41 0.47
N PHE A 72 -8.22 -5.47 1.39
CA PHE A 72 -7.58 -5.51 2.70
C PHE A 72 -8.05 -6.69 3.55
N LEU A 73 -9.34 -7.06 3.49
CA LEU A 73 -9.87 -8.24 4.15
C LEU A 73 -9.21 -9.52 3.64
N ALA A 74 -9.06 -9.68 2.32
CA ALA A 74 -8.39 -10.84 1.74
C ALA A 74 -6.92 -10.94 2.24
N TYR A 75 -6.22 -9.81 2.30
CA TYR A 75 -4.88 -9.75 2.89
C TYR A 75 -4.88 -10.15 4.37
N LEU A 76 -5.82 -9.63 5.17
CA LEU A 76 -5.91 -9.99 6.58
C LEU A 76 -6.20 -11.48 6.78
N GLU A 77 -7.10 -12.05 6.00
CA GLU A 77 -7.47 -13.46 6.09
C GLU A 77 -6.32 -14.40 5.71
N GLN A 78 -5.56 -14.04 4.68
CA GLN A 78 -4.47 -14.87 4.17
C GLN A 78 -3.15 -14.68 4.94
N MET A 79 -2.80 -13.43 5.25
CA MET A 79 -1.45 -13.05 5.71
C MET A 79 -1.42 -12.56 7.15
N GLN A 80 -2.55 -12.16 7.74
CA GLN A 80 -2.65 -11.64 9.12
C GLN A 80 -3.87 -12.20 9.88
N PRO A 81 -4.08 -13.54 9.92
CA PRO A 81 -5.33 -14.13 10.40
C PRO A 81 -5.60 -13.86 11.88
N ASP A 82 -4.56 -13.75 12.72
CA ASP A 82 -4.71 -13.43 14.15
C ASP A 82 -5.22 -12.01 14.36
N LEU A 83 -4.75 -11.06 13.55
CA LEU A 83 -5.25 -9.69 13.57
C LEU A 83 -6.70 -9.68 13.12
N TRP A 84 -7.05 -10.36 12.02
CA TRP A 84 -8.42 -10.45 11.55
C TRP A 84 -9.36 -10.98 12.63
N ASN A 85 -8.98 -12.08 13.28
CA ASN A 85 -9.78 -12.70 14.34
C ASN A 85 -10.01 -11.75 15.53
N LYS A 86 -9.04 -10.90 15.88
CA LYS A 86 -9.21 -9.86 16.89
C LYS A 86 -10.17 -8.76 16.42
N LEU A 87 -9.98 -8.25 15.21
CA LEU A 87 -10.83 -7.19 14.64
C LEU A 87 -12.29 -7.64 14.50
N ARG A 88 -12.52 -8.89 14.07
CA ARG A 88 -13.88 -9.45 13.91
C ARG A 88 -14.61 -9.59 15.25
N ARG A 89 -13.87 -9.82 16.33
CA ARG A 89 -14.42 -9.90 17.70
C ARG A 89 -14.58 -8.51 18.32
N ALA A 90 -13.91 -7.50 17.78
CA ALA A 90 -14.09 -6.11 18.16
C ALA A 90 -15.40 -5.55 17.61
N GLY A 91 -15.99 -4.59 18.33
CA GLY A 91 -17.04 -3.75 17.75
C GLY A 91 -16.47 -2.91 16.59
N ASN A 92 -17.25 -2.77 15.51
CA ASN A 92 -16.93 -1.97 14.33
C ASN A 92 -15.64 -2.41 13.57
N PRO A 93 -15.59 -3.62 12.99
CA PRO A 93 -14.42 -4.13 12.26
C PRO A 93 -14.02 -3.26 11.06
N LEU A 94 -14.99 -2.68 10.35
CA LEU A 94 -14.74 -1.80 9.20
C LEU A 94 -14.05 -0.49 9.59
N GLY A 95 -14.43 0.08 10.74
CA GLY A 95 -13.74 1.25 11.30
C GLY A 95 -12.28 0.95 11.63
N TRP A 96 -12.00 -0.22 12.22
CA TRP A 96 -10.63 -0.66 12.49
C TRP A 96 -9.81 -0.87 11.22
N ILE A 97 -10.39 -1.55 10.23
CA ILE A 97 -9.75 -1.76 8.92
C ILE A 97 -9.37 -0.42 8.29
N SER A 98 -10.29 0.54 8.27
CA SER A 98 -10.05 1.88 7.71
C SER A 98 -8.95 2.64 8.47
N ALA A 99 -8.92 2.55 9.80
CA ALA A 99 -7.90 3.18 10.63
C ALA A 99 -6.51 2.54 10.41
N ILE A 100 -6.45 1.22 10.31
CA ILE A 100 -5.19 0.48 10.06
C ILE A 100 -4.63 0.84 8.69
N MET A 101 -5.46 0.85 7.63
CA MET A 101 -5.00 1.21 6.29
C MET A 101 -4.40 2.62 6.25
N ARG A 102 -5.05 3.60 6.90
CA ARG A 102 -4.51 4.98 7.00
C ARG A 102 -3.19 5.02 7.76
N GLY A 103 -3.13 4.42 8.95
CA GLY A 103 -1.91 4.39 9.76
C GLY A 103 -0.77 3.66 9.06
N TRP A 104 -1.07 2.60 8.31
CA TRP A 104 -0.09 1.86 7.53
C TRP A 104 0.49 2.68 6.38
N ALA A 105 -0.37 3.41 5.66
CA ALA A 105 0.03 4.31 4.58
C ALA A 105 0.91 5.48 5.08
N GLU A 106 0.57 6.02 6.25
CA GLU A 106 1.33 7.08 6.91
C GLU A 106 2.70 6.56 7.37
N GLY A 107 2.73 5.46 8.12
CA GLY A 107 3.95 4.89 8.67
C GLY A 107 4.91 4.33 7.62
N SER A 108 4.40 3.92 6.45
CA SER A 108 5.25 3.47 5.33
C SER A 108 5.90 4.63 4.57
N GLY A 109 5.59 5.89 4.90
CA GLY A 109 6.22 7.06 4.27
C GLY A 109 5.86 7.25 2.79
N LEU A 110 4.79 6.62 2.30
CA LEU A 110 4.39 6.68 0.89
C LEU A 110 4.01 8.10 0.44
N ASP A 111 4.77 8.78 -0.40
CA ASP A 111 4.33 10.08 -0.93
C ASP A 111 3.37 9.86 -2.12
N PRO A 112 2.11 10.34 -2.09
CA PRO A 112 1.21 10.26 -3.23
C PRO A 112 1.80 10.84 -4.52
N LYS A 113 2.72 11.82 -4.41
CA LYS A 113 3.38 12.46 -5.55
C LYS A 113 4.47 11.60 -6.18
N GLN A 114 5.10 10.69 -5.43
CA GLN A 114 6.16 9.83 -5.99
C GLN A 114 5.65 8.86 -7.06
N LEU A 115 4.35 8.54 -7.06
CA LEU A 115 3.73 7.69 -8.09
C LEU A 115 3.49 8.43 -9.41
N SER A 116 3.23 9.74 -9.35
CA SER A 116 3.09 10.57 -10.55
C SER A 116 4.44 10.81 -11.24
N SER A 117 5.53 10.85 -10.46
CA SER A 117 6.87 11.12 -10.95
C SER A 117 7.45 10.00 -11.83
N SER A 118 7.01 8.75 -11.69
CA SER A 118 7.45 7.66 -12.57
C SER A 118 6.83 7.73 -13.98
N SER A 119 5.89 8.65 -14.23
CA SER A 119 5.28 8.85 -15.56
C SER A 119 5.93 9.98 -16.39
N SER A 120 6.95 10.67 -15.88
CA SER A 120 7.50 11.87 -16.54
C SER A 120 9.01 11.80 -16.82
N THR A 121 9.44 10.86 -17.64
CA THR A 121 10.66 10.99 -18.47
C THR A 121 10.45 10.30 -19.82
N ARG A 122 9.55 10.84 -20.63
CA ARG A 122 9.64 10.72 -22.09
C ARG A 122 9.53 12.11 -22.70
N THR A 123 10.59 12.90 -22.58
CA THR A 123 10.79 14.05 -23.45
C THR A 123 11.23 13.51 -24.80
N THR A 124 10.27 13.29 -25.68
CA THR A 124 10.47 13.30 -27.12
C THR A 124 11.02 14.66 -27.52
N THR A 125 12.28 14.72 -27.95
CA THR A 125 12.75 15.78 -28.84
C THR A 125 13.11 15.13 -30.16
N ALA A 126 12.16 15.19 -31.09
CA ALA A 126 12.42 15.05 -32.51
C ALA A 126 12.59 16.46 -33.08
N HIS A 127 13.78 16.80 -33.56
CA HIS A 127 13.99 17.43 -34.87
C HIS A 127 15.47 17.49 -35.25
#